data_AF-A0A2K9LKX9-F1
#
_entry.id   AF-A0A2K9LKX9-F1
#
_cell.length_a   1.000
_cell.length_b   1.000
_cell.length_c   1.000
_cell.angle_alpha   90.00
_cell.angle_beta   90.00
_cell.angle_gamma   90.00
#
_symmetry.space_group_name_H-M   'P 1'
#
loop_
_entity.id
_entity.type
_entity.pdbx_description
1 polymer ?
#
loop_
_entity_poly.entity_id
_entity_poly.type
_entity_poly.pdbx_seq_one_letter_code
_entity_poly.pdbx_strand_id
1 'polypeptide(L)'
;MTSLLGICIFLGLSILCLVFLYVFLMLLRGCFHIFIPKSWGDGIKGRPFVLSLGITAVLFSDTTNQVIRGASNIFLESMRAFGDSVSRTLSLLMIDPTALDDVEVLRQDFTGVYSTVINQSLGLIYSVSFPALLAAFAVFVLLANALSAQANGGDSSQLVRVINWYKALDPMRRSRLTLGMAVLLGAYLSIAAVLSIPWLYDIDEPNPQEEGLLRVRLDSTAMPKDDWEEQWNKDLFEPEFLQPITQALDAVAVGKQSNTAATAELAAATTTQQVGADITLVTQDYVKNVKQRISSLESNWTSLKDEASKRRKRTLESAISAYKSYRDKNLSDRERQKFQDDLVNWYSNQVQNIDKRMSYFLSGVRWEKAELRRWAVEAGNSLRRGNSPRSPYIDEDYDVGDAMLDYSEPPSPRNPSNIGIFGISAQWLIDTRSYTIALLFGMIGFGLVGSAVSRSLSPLQKDASIVSSRGTFDVMLVGVSASIIIFLASQGGLAIFASGETQPNGYILFLAALLGAAYGDRVWEAARERFFEQLKGQDSTPRDKADSSKKADDSPEAQG
;
A
#
# COMPACT_ATOMS: atom_id res chain seq x y z
N MET A 1 42.15 23.49 -16.29
CA MET A 1 40.86 23.27 -16.97
C MET A 1 39.96 22.29 -16.20
N THR A 2 40.51 21.21 -15.64
CA THR A 2 39.80 20.22 -14.80
C THR A 2 39.06 20.80 -13.59
N SER A 3 39.64 21.79 -12.88
CA SER A 3 38.98 22.46 -11.75
C SER A 3 37.75 23.30 -12.15
N LEU A 4 37.79 23.88 -13.35
CA LEU A 4 36.70 24.70 -13.89
C LEU A 4 35.54 23.81 -14.35
N LEU A 5 35.85 22.65 -14.95
CA LEU A 5 34.86 21.64 -15.34
C LEU A 5 34.13 21.07 -14.11
N GLY A 6 34.88 20.71 -13.05
CA GLY A 6 34.29 20.22 -11.80
C GLY A 6 33.37 21.24 -11.12
N ILE A 7 33.76 22.53 -11.11
CA ILE A 7 32.91 23.62 -10.60
C ILE A 7 31.65 23.78 -11.46
N CYS A 8 31.78 23.73 -12.79
CA CYS A 8 30.64 23.81 -13.70
C CYS A 8 29.66 22.65 -13.53
N ILE A 9 30.15 21.43 -13.29
CA ILE A 9 29.32 20.25 -13.04
C ILE A 9 28.60 20.37 -11.68
N PHE A 10 29.31 20.81 -10.63
CA PHE A 10 28.71 21.04 -9.31
C PHE A 10 27.63 22.14 -9.35
N LEU A 11 27.88 23.23 -10.08
CA LEU A 11 26.90 24.29 -10.31
C LEU A 11 25.70 23.78 -11.11
N GLY A 12 25.95 23.02 -12.18
CA GLY A 12 24.90 22.38 -12.97
C GLY A 12 24.02 21.45 -12.14
N LEU A 13 24.62 20.69 -11.23
CA LEU A 13 23.92 19.77 -10.33
C LEU A 13 23.12 20.50 -9.25
N SER A 14 23.67 21.56 -8.68
CA SER A 14 22.97 22.41 -7.72
C SER A 14 21.76 23.08 -8.38
N ILE A 15 21.91 23.54 -9.63
CA ILE A 15 20.81 24.11 -10.42
C ILE A 15 19.76 23.03 -10.73
N LEU A 16 20.16 21.82 -11.13
CA LEU A 16 19.24 20.72 -11.40
C LEU A 16 18.43 20.33 -10.15
N CYS A 17 19.08 20.26 -8.99
CA CYS A 17 18.44 19.98 -7.71
C CYS A 17 17.44 21.09 -7.33
N LEU A 18 17.80 22.36 -7.53
CA LEU A 18 16.90 23.50 -7.31
C LEU A 18 15.72 23.49 -8.29
N VAL A 19 15.93 23.12 -9.55
CA VAL A 19 14.87 22.95 -10.54
C VAL A 19 13.94 21.81 -10.14
N PHE A 20 14.48 20.67 -9.69
CA PHE A 20 13.66 19.55 -9.22
C PHE A 20 12.84 19.92 -7.99
N LEU A 21 13.47 20.55 -7.00
CA LEU A 21 12.78 21.09 -5.81
C LEU A 21 11.69 22.10 -6.22
N TYR A 22 11.99 22.98 -7.17
CA TYR A 22 11.05 23.96 -7.68
C TYR A 22 9.87 23.30 -8.40
N VAL A 23 10.11 22.29 -9.25
CA VAL A 23 9.05 21.54 -9.95
C VAL A 23 8.22 20.75 -8.94
N PHE A 24 8.84 20.12 -7.95
CA PHE A 24 8.14 19.44 -6.86
C PHE A 24 7.27 20.41 -6.06
N LEU A 25 7.81 21.56 -5.67
CA LEU A 25 7.06 22.63 -5.00
C LEU A 25 5.98 23.21 -5.91
N MET A 26 6.19 23.27 -7.22
CA MET A 26 5.21 23.75 -8.20
C MET A 26 4.09 22.72 -8.40
N LEU A 27 4.39 21.42 -8.37
CA LEU A 27 3.40 20.34 -8.41
C LEU A 27 2.62 20.27 -7.11
N LEU A 28 3.28 20.37 -5.96
CA LEU A 28 2.63 20.55 -4.66
C LEU A 28 1.76 21.79 -4.68
N ARG A 29 2.31 22.93 -5.12
CA ARG A 29 1.57 24.18 -5.23
C ARG A 29 0.45 24.08 -6.25
N GLY A 30 0.58 23.33 -7.34
CA GLY A 30 -0.42 23.15 -8.38
C GLY A 30 -1.55 22.25 -7.90
N CYS A 31 -1.22 21.15 -7.24
CA CYS A 31 -2.16 20.35 -6.46
C CYS A 31 -2.87 21.26 -5.46
N PHE A 32 -2.13 21.93 -4.59
CA PHE A 32 -2.68 22.88 -3.65
C PHE A 32 -3.50 23.99 -4.32
N HIS A 33 -3.13 24.53 -5.48
CA HIS A 33 -3.86 25.64 -6.09
C HIS A 33 -5.16 25.17 -6.77
N ILE A 34 -5.18 23.94 -7.27
CA ILE A 34 -6.39 23.25 -7.74
C ILE A 34 -7.30 22.91 -6.56
N PHE A 35 -6.72 22.53 -5.41
CA PHE A 35 -7.45 22.02 -4.24
C PHE A 35 -7.81 23.09 -3.19
N ILE A 36 -7.15 24.25 -3.22
CA ILE A 36 -7.31 25.31 -2.25
C ILE A 36 -7.80 26.56 -2.98
N PRO A 37 -9.04 27.02 -2.68
CA PRO A 37 -9.52 28.28 -3.22
C PRO A 37 -8.62 29.43 -2.73
N LYS A 38 -8.45 30.45 -3.58
CA LYS A 38 -7.64 31.66 -3.31
C LYS A 38 -7.91 32.32 -1.94
N SER A 39 -9.04 32.03 -1.30
CA SER A 39 -9.45 32.49 0.03
C SER A 39 -8.73 31.85 1.22
N TRP A 40 -7.79 30.91 1.02
CA TRP A 40 -7.09 30.23 2.12
C TRP A 40 -6.16 31.14 2.94
N GLY A 41 -5.69 32.25 2.34
CA GLY A 41 -4.88 33.28 3.02
C GLY A 41 -5.70 34.24 3.89
N ASP A 42 -7.01 34.31 3.72
CA ASP A 42 -7.88 35.15 4.56
C ASP A 42 -8.22 34.37 5.82
N GLY A 43 -7.44 34.55 6.90
CA GLY A 43 -7.39 33.70 8.11
C GLY A 43 -8.70 33.38 8.87
N ILE A 44 -9.84 33.93 8.44
CA ILE A 44 -11.18 33.59 8.95
C ILE A 44 -11.93 32.63 8.00
N LYS A 45 -11.70 32.74 6.68
CA LYS A 45 -12.35 31.89 5.65
C LYS A 45 -11.61 30.58 5.38
N GLY A 46 -10.34 30.46 5.81
CA GLY A 46 -9.55 29.23 5.65
C GLY A 46 -9.79 28.15 6.71
N ARG A 47 -10.33 28.49 7.89
CA ARG A 47 -10.55 27.54 9.01
C ARG A 47 -11.46 26.34 8.66
N PRO A 48 -12.57 26.52 7.92
CA PRO A 48 -13.42 25.42 7.48
C PRO A 48 -12.68 24.37 6.63
N PHE A 49 -11.77 24.84 5.78
CA PHE A 49 -10.99 23.97 4.90
C PHE A 49 -9.94 23.17 5.67
N VAL A 50 -9.31 23.76 6.69
CA VAL A 50 -8.35 23.02 7.54
C VAL A 50 -9.07 21.97 8.39
N LEU A 51 -10.25 22.31 8.92
CA LEU A 51 -11.09 21.36 9.67
C LEU A 51 -11.63 20.24 8.77
N SER A 52 -12.10 20.54 7.56
CA SER A 52 -12.55 19.50 6.63
C SER A 52 -11.40 18.60 6.21
N LEU A 53 -10.19 19.16 6.01
CA LEU A 53 -8.98 18.38 5.72
C LEU A 53 -8.66 17.46 6.89
N GLY A 54 -8.71 17.94 8.13
CA GLY A 54 -8.48 17.14 9.33
C GLY A 54 -9.49 16.01 9.51
N ILE A 55 -10.79 16.28 9.32
CA ILE A 55 -11.83 15.25 9.40
C ILE A 55 -11.66 14.22 8.27
N THR A 56 -11.35 14.67 7.05
CA THR A 56 -11.08 13.77 5.93
C THR A 56 -9.82 12.93 6.18
N ALA A 57 -8.78 13.52 6.75
CA ALA A 57 -7.55 12.84 7.12
C ALA A 57 -7.81 11.74 8.16
N VAL A 58 -8.75 11.94 9.09
CA VAL A 58 -9.16 10.92 10.07
C VAL A 58 -9.99 9.82 9.40
N LEU A 59 -10.96 10.18 8.54
CA LEU A 59 -11.83 9.22 7.85
C LEU A 59 -11.09 8.38 6.80
N PHE A 60 -10.02 8.93 6.22
CA PHE A 60 -9.18 8.31 5.21
C PHE A 60 -7.73 8.32 5.67
N SER A 61 -7.49 7.84 6.90
CA SER A 61 -6.16 7.84 7.52
C SER A 61 -5.13 7.10 6.68
N ASP A 62 -5.47 5.94 6.11
CA ASP A 62 -4.54 5.16 5.30
C ASP A 62 -4.18 5.88 4.00
N THR A 63 -5.18 6.36 3.25
CA THR A 63 -4.95 7.11 2.01
C THR A 63 -4.14 8.37 2.29
N THR A 64 -4.47 9.09 3.37
CA THR A 64 -3.78 10.32 3.74
C THR A 64 -2.35 10.04 4.17
N ASN A 65 -2.14 8.98 4.96
CA ASN A 65 -0.82 8.55 5.40
C ASN A 65 0.02 8.06 4.22
N GLN A 66 -0.56 7.32 3.27
CA GLN A 66 0.12 6.86 2.05
C GLN A 66 0.54 8.04 1.16
N VAL A 67 -0.33 9.04 0.97
CA VAL A 67 0.00 10.22 0.18
C VAL A 67 1.08 11.05 0.87
N ILE A 68 0.95 11.31 2.18
CA ILE A 68 1.92 12.12 2.94
C ILE A 68 3.25 11.38 3.09
N ARG A 69 3.26 10.18 3.69
CA ARG A 69 4.49 9.39 3.87
C ARG A 69 5.10 9.02 2.54
N GLY A 70 4.29 8.67 1.54
CA GLY A 70 4.80 8.33 0.22
C GLY A 70 5.51 9.52 -0.40
N ALA A 71 4.90 10.72 -0.39
CA ALA A 71 5.55 11.92 -0.92
C ALA A 71 6.82 12.28 -0.13
N SER A 72 6.79 12.16 1.21
CA SER A 72 7.96 12.36 2.06
C SER A 72 9.05 11.34 1.80
N ASN A 73 8.72 10.06 1.61
CA ASN A 73 9.68 8.99 1.33
C ASN A 73 10.32 9.18 -0.04
N ILE A 74 9.54 9.52 -1.07
CA ILE A 74 10.09 9.87 -2.39
C ILE A 74 11.10 11.00 -2.23
N PHE A 75 10.72 12.07 -1.52
CA PHE A 75 11.62 13.20 -1.32
C PHE A 75 12.90 12.81 -0.57
N LEU A 76 12.77 12.11 0.56
CA LEU A 76 13.91 11.70 1.39
C LEU A 76 14.84 10.73 0.66
N GLU A 77 14.31 9.73 -0.04
CA GLU A 77 15.15 8.80 -0.79
C GLU A 77 15.77 9.46 -2.01
N SER A 78 15.06 10.38 -2.68
CA SER A 78 15.62 11.16 -3.78
C SER A 78 16.81 11.98 -3.29
N MET A 79 16.67 12.64 -2.14
CA MET A 79 17.76 13.39 -1.51
C MET A 79 18.92 12.49 -1.09
N ARG A 80 18.63 11.30 -0.55
CA ARG A 80 19.64 10.31 -0.17
C ARG A 80 20.40 9.78 -1.38
N ALA A 81 19.69 9.31 -2.40
CA ALA A 81 20.29 8.80 -3.64
C ALA A 81 21.13 9.88 -4.34
N PHE A 82 20.66 11.13 -4.34
CA PHE A 82 21.43 12.26 -4.84
C PHE A 82 22.69 12.50 -4.00
N GLY A 83 22.58 12.51 -2.67
CA GLY A 83 23.72 12.64 -1.76
C GLY A 83 24.77 11.55 -1.97
N ASP A 84 24.33 10.30 -2.12
CA ASP A 84 25.21 9.15 -2.38
C ASP A 84 25.91 9.25 -3.74
N SER A 85 25.23 9.77 -4.76
CA SER A 85 25.80 10.01 -6.09
C SER A 85 26.82 11.16 -6.08
N VAL A 86 26.51 12.27 -5.41
CA VAL A 86 27.45 13.41 -5.25
C VAL A 86 28.67 12.99 -4.44
N SER A 87 28.47 12.26 -3.34
CA SER A 87 29.55 11.75 -2.49
C SER A 87 30.50 10.84 -3.29
N ARG A 88 29.96 9.88 -4.05
CA ARG A 88 30.75 9.02 -4.95
C ARG A 88 31.50 9.83 -6.00
N THR A 89 30.84 10.78 -6.65
CA THR A 89 31.46 11.63 -7.68
C THR A 89 32.60 12.46 -7.09
N LEU A 90 32.40 13.06 -5.91
CA LEU A 90 33.44 13.83 -5.21
C LEU A 90 34.61 12.95 -4.77
N SER A 91 34.34 11.73 -4.28
CA SER A 91 35.37 10.79 -3.90
C SER A 91 36.24 10.39 -5.10
N LEU A 92 35.62 10.12 -6.26
CA LEU A 92 36.34 9.84 -7.50
C LEU A 92 37.18 11.04 -7.95
N LEU A 93 36.64 12.26 -7.84
CA LEU A 93 37.34 13.50 -8.18
C LEU A 93 38.55 13.79 -7.29
N MET A 94 38.46 13.46 -6.00
CA MET A 94 39.58 13.61 -5.05
C MET A 94 40.70 12.59 -5.32
N ILE A 95 40.34 11.40 -5.82
CA ILE A 95 41.29 10.32 -6.11
C ILE A 95 41.94 10.51 -7.49
N ASP A 96 41.13 10.77 -8.52
CA ASP A 96 41.57 10.97 -9.90
C ASP A 96 40.80 12.14 -10.56
N PRO A 97 41.42 13.31 -10.70
CA PRO A 97 40.79 14.46 -11.34
C PRO A 97 40.51 14.25 -12.84
N THR A 98 41.12 13.23 -13.47
CA THR A 98 40.90 12.88 -14.89
C THR A 98 39.73 11.92 -15.11
N ALA A 99 39.22 11.28 -14.05
CA ALA A 99 38.02 10.43 -14.12
C ALA A 99 36.76 11.19 -14.58
N LEU A 100 36.79 12.53 -14.53
CA LEU A 100 35.77 13.42 -15.07
C LEU A 100 35.62 13.36 -16.59
N ASP A 101 36.67 12.95 -17.31
CA ASP A 101 36.60 12.80 -18.77
C ASP A 101 35.78 11.55 -19.17
N ASP A 102 35.54 10.65 -18.22
CA ASP A 102 34.74 9.44 -18.41
C ASP A 102 33.25 9.76 -18.16
N VAL A 103 32.64 10.45 -19.12
CA VAL A 103 31.22 10.87 -19.15
C VAL A 103 30.26 9.70 -18.83
N GLU A 104 30.66 8.47 -19.15
CA GLU A 104 29.84 7.28 -18.94
C GLU A 104 29.70 6.92 -17.45
N VAL A 105 30.70 7.22 -16.60
CA VAL A 105 30.65 6.96 -15.14
C VAL A 105 29.65 7.90 -14.47
N LEU A 106 29.72 9.20 -14.78
CA LEU A 106 28.74 10.19 -14.31
C LEU A 106 27.32 9.83 -14.80
N ARG A 107 27.21 9.45 -16.07
CA ARG A 107 25.92 9.03 -16.65
C ARG A 107 25.33 7.83 -15.90
N GLN A 108 26.11 6.80 -15.59
CA GLN A 108 25.62 5.63 -14.86
C GLN A 108 25.14 5.99 -13.45
N ASP A 109 25.90 6.79 -12.70
CA ASP A 109 25.49 7.20 -11.36
C ASP A 109 24.20 8.04 -11.38
N PHE A 110 24.03 8.96 -12.34
CA PHE A 110 22.79 9.74 -12.47
C PHE A 110 21.60 8.92 -12.95
N THR A 111 21.84 7.93 -13.82
CA THR A 111 20.78 7.01 -14.25
C THR A 111 20.26 6.21 -13.05
N GLY A 112 21.14 5.87 -12.10
CA GLY A 112 20.77 5.25 -10.82
C GLY A 112 19.84 6.12 -9.98
N VAL A 113 20.17 7.41 -9.80
CA VAL A 113 19.30 8.36 -9.09
C VAL A 113 17.96 8.49 -9.79
N TYR A 114 17.94 8.69 -11.10
CA TYR A 114 16.72 8.85 -11.89
C TYR A 114 15.81 7.62 -11.81
N SER A 115 16.39 6.42 -11.93
CA SER A 115 15.65 5.18 -11.81
C SER A 115 15.04 4.99 -10.42
N THR A 116 15.74 5.40 -9.36
CA THR A 116 15.24 5.35 -7.98
C THR A 116 14.04 6.27 -7.81
N VAL A 117 14.14 7.51 -8.28
CA VAL A 117 13.05 8.50 -8.23
C VAL A 117 11.82 8.00 -8.99
N ILE A 118 12.01 7.48 -10.21
CA ILE A 118 10.91 6.94 -11.02
C ILE A 118 10.25 5.75 -10.35
N ASN A 119 11.03 4.77 -9.90
CA ASN A 119 10.49 3.54 -9.32
C ASN A 119 9.71 3.82 -8.04
N GLN A 120 10.18 4.76 -7.20
CA GLN A 120 9.43 5.16 -6.02
C GLN A 120 8.18 5.98 -6.35
N SER A 121 8.25 6.86 -7.35
CA SER A 121 7.09 7.64 -7.80
C SER A 121 6.00 6.74 -8.37
N LEU A 122 6.37 5.75 -9.18
CA LEU A 122 5.46 4.72 -9.67
C LEU A 122 4.91 3.87 -8.51
N GLY A 123 5.77 3.47 -7.56
CA GLY A 123 5.34 2.75 -6.36
C GLY A 123 4.28 3.51 -5.55
N LEU A 124 4.38 4.84 -5.45
CA LEU A 124 3.36 5.67 -4.83
C LEU A 124 2.05 5.69 -5.63
N ILE A 125 2.14 5.88 -6.94
CA ILE A 125 0.96 5.89 -7.83
C ILE A 125 0.21 4.54 -7.76
N TYR A 126 0.93 3.43 -7.65
CA TYR A 126 0.33 2.10 -7.55
C TYR A 126 -0.13 1.72 -6.13
N SER A 127 0.48 2.29 -5.09
CA SER A 127 0.09 2.00 -3.70
C SER A 127 -1.15 2.78 -3.24
N VAL A 128 -1.40 3.96 -3.82
CA VAL A 128 -2.58 4.77 -3.48
C VAL A 128 -3.80 4.28 -4.26
N SER A 129 -4.81 3.80 -3.53
CA SER A 129 -6.10 3.44 -4.12
C SER A 129 -6.78 4.68 -4.72
N PHE A 130 -6.79 4.78 -6.05
CA PHE A 130 -7.44 5.88 -6.78
C PHE A 130 -8.91 6.09 -6.36
N PRO A 131 -9.74 5.04 -6.17
CA PRO A 131 -11.09 5.21 -5.63
C PRO A 131 -11.12 5.81 -4.22
N ALA A 132 -10.20 5.40 -3.33
CA ALA A 132 -10.14 5.93 -1.98
C ALA A 132 -9.70 7.40 -1.97
N LEU A 133 -8.76 7.78 -2.85
CA LEU A 133 -8.36 9.17 -3.05
C LEU A 133 -9.52 10.04 -3.54
N LEU A 134 -10.28 9.54 -4.52
CA LEU A 134 -11.44 10.25 -5.07
C LEU A 134 -12.58 10.38 -4.05
N ALA A 135 -12.81 9.36 -3.24
CA ALA A 135 -13.77 9.40 -2.13
C ALA A 135 -13.33 10.38 -1.02
N ALA A 136 -12.05 10.34 -0.63
CA ALA A 136 -11.48 11.30 0.32
C ALA A 136 -11.67 12.73 -0.18
N PHE A 137 -11.39 12.96 -1.46
CA PHE A 137 -11.58 14.26 -2.09
C PHE A 137 -13.06 14.71 -2.08
N ALA A 138 -13.99 13.83 -2.44
CA ALA A 138 -15.41 14.16 -2.42
C ALA A 138 -15.92 14.51 -1.01
N VAL A 139 -15.50 13.75 0.01
CA VAL A 139 -15.82 14.01 1.42
C VAL A 139 -15.21 15.32 1.88
N PHE A 140 -13.95 15.59 1.52
CA PHE A 140 -13.28 16.85 1.81
C PHE A 140 -14.03 18.05 1.23
N VAL A 141 -14.41 18.00 -0.05
CA VAL A 141 -15.13 19.09 -0.71
C VAL A 141 -16.51 19.29 -0.10
N LEU A 142 -17.22 18.21 0.21
CA LEU A 142 -18.53 18.28 0.89
C LEU A 142 -18.42 18.90 2.27
N LEU A 143 -17.46 18.46 3.09
CA LEU A 143 -17.21 19.00 4.43
C LEU A 143 -16.75 20.45 4.36
N ALA A 144 -15.86 20.80 3.42
CA ALA A 144 -15.39 22.16 3.24
C ALA A 144 -16.55 23.11 2.87
N ASN A 145 -17.45 22.68 1.99
CA ASN A 145 -18.65 23.44 1.63
C ASN A 145 -19.65 23.55 2.79
N ALA A 146 -19.85 22.48 3.55
CA ALA A 146 -20.72 22.49 4.72
C ALA A 146 -20.18 23.39 5.86
N LEU A 147 -18.88 23.31 6.14
CA LEU A 147 -18.21 24.10 7.17
C LEU A 147 -18.00 25.56 6.73
N SER A 148 -17.82 25.85 5.44
CA SER A 148 -17.71 27.24 4.96
C SER A 148 -19.05 27.97 5.04
N ALA A 149 -20.17 27.26 4.90
CA ALA A 149 -21.50 27.80 5.20
C ALA A 149 -21.70 28.12 6.69
N GLN A 150 -20.95 27.47 7.60
CA GLN A 150 -20.99 27.68 9.06
C GLN A 150 -20.33 29.01 9.50
N ALA A 151 -19.31 29.49 8.78
CA ALA A 151 -18.52 30.66 9.18
C ALA A 151 -19.30 31.99 9.17
N ASN A 152 -20.51 32.01 8.59
CA ASN A 152 -21.36 33.19 8.47
C ASN A 152 -22.57 33.21 9.44
N GLY A 153 -22.73 32.24 10.36
CA GLY A 153 -23.88 32.18 11.29
C GLY A 153 -23.49 31.86 12.74
N GLY A 154 -24.19 32.43 13.73
CA GLY A 154 -23.88 32.33 15.17
C GLY A 154 -24.37 31.05 15.89
N ASP A 155 -23.85 30.86 17.11
CA ASP A 155 -23.90 29.73 18.10
C ASP A 155 -25.20 28.91 18.22
N SER A 156 -25.50 28.06 17.24
CA SER A 156 -26.33 26.85 17.42
C SER A 156 -25.51 25.56 17.21
N SER A 157 -25.93 24.45 17.84
CA SER A 157 -25.25 23.15 17.72
C SER A 157 -25.19 22.67 16.27
N GLN A 158 -24.05 22.09 15.87
CA GLN A 158 -23.75 21.71 14.48
C GLN A 158 -24.88 20.89 13.82
N LEU A 159 -25.48 19.97 14.59
CA LEU A 159 -26.58 19.12 14.15
C LEU A 159 -27.87 19.91 13.88
N VAL A 160 -28.23 20.85 14.76
CA VAL A 160 -29.41 21.72 14.59
C VAL A 160 -29.23 22.64 13.38
N ARG A 161 -28.01 23.08 13.08
CA ARG A 161 -27.73 23.90 11.89
C ARG A 161 -27.74 23.13 10.59
N VAL A 162 -27.22 21.91 10.55
CA VAL A 162 -27.34 21.05 9.36
C VAL A 162 -28.81 20.75 9.08
N ILE A 163 -29.59 20.46 10.14
CA ILE A 163 -31.04 20.28 10.03
C ILE A 163 -31.69 21.57 9.51
N ASN A 164 -31.32 22.74 10.01
CA ASN A 164 -31.89 24.02 9.59
C ASN A 164 -31.46 24.42 8.17
N TRP A 165 -30.22 24.18 7.76
CA TRP A 165 -29.74 24.36 6.40
C TRP A 165 -30.48 23.44 5.43
N TYR A 166 -30.61 22.16 5.78
CA TYR A 166 -31.37 21.19 5.00
C TYR A 166 -32.86 21.58 4.89
N LYS A 167 -33.44 22.12 5.98
CA LYS A 167 -34.80 22.67 5.98
C LYS A 167 -34.93 23.95 5.14
N ALA A 168 -33.88 24.76 5.06
CA ALA A 168 -33.82 25.99 4.29
C ALA A 168 -33.57 25.77 2.78
N LEU A 169 -33.16 24.57 2.37
CA LEU A 169 -33.10 24.20 0.96
C LEU A 169 -34.51 24.19 0.36
N ASP A 170 -34.60 24.71 -0.87
CA ASP A 170 -35.80 24.59 -1.70
C ASP A 170 -36.29 23.13 -1.72
N PRO A 171 -37.62 22.86 -1.60
CA PRO A 171 -38.15 21.50 -1.52
C PRO A 171 -37.65 20.58 -2.65
N MET A 172 -37.44 21.13 -3.84
CA MET A 172 -36.91 20.37 -4.98
C MET A 172 -35.43 19.99 -4.78
N ARG A 173 -34.59 20.93 -4.33
CA ARG A 173 -33.18 20.66 -4.00
C ARG A 173 -33.04 19.69 -2.84
N ARG A 174 -33.88 19.84 -1.82
CA ARG A 174 -33.95 18.97 -0.66
C ARG A 174 -34.31 17.53 -1.04
N SER A 175 -35.30 17.36 -1.92
CA SER A 175 -35.71 16.04 -2.43
C SER A 175 -34.62 15.40 -3.29
N ARG A 176 -33.92 16.17 -4.13
CA ARG A 176 -32.81 15.67 -4.95
C ARG A 176 -31.61 15.25 -4.11
N LEU A 177 -31.28 16.05 -3.10
CA LEU A 177 -30.15 15.77 -2.19
C LEU A 177 -30.41 14.52 -1.35
N THR A 178 -31.62 14.35 -0.81
CA THR A 178 -31.97 13.12 -0.08
C THR A 178 -32.03 11.89 -0.97
N LEU A 179 -32.58 12.00 -2.18
CA LEU A 179 -32.56 10.90 -3.14
C LEU A 179 -31.12 10.53 -3.52
N GLY A 180 -30.25 11.52 -3.75
CA GLY A 180 -28.82 11.30 -3.96
C GLY A 180 -28.14 10.61 -2.78
N MET A 181 -28.41 11.04 -1.55
CA MET A 181 -27.88 10.39 -0.34
C MET A 181 -28.41 8.96 -0.16
N ALA A 182 -29.68 8.70 -0.45
CA ALA A 182 -30.26 7.36 -0.40
C ALA A 182 -29.63 6.42 -1.45
N VAL A 183 -29.36 6.93 -2.66
CA VAL A 183 -28.65 6.18 -3.70
C VAL A 183 -27.20 5.91 -3.30
N LEU A 184 -26.48 6.91 -2.77
CA LEU A 184 -25.10 6.75 -2.33
C LEU A 184 -24.99 5.77 -1.16
N LEU A 185 -25.86 5.89 -0.16
CA LEU A 185 -25.94 4.96 0.96
C LEU A 185 -26.33 3.56 0.49
N GLY A 186 -27.33 3.46 -0.40
CA GLY A 186 -27.77 2.21 -0.97
C GLY A 186 -26.65 1.50 -1.73
N ALA A 187 -25.99 2.22 -2.64
CA ALA A 187 -24.82 1.72 -3.38
C ALA A 187 -23.67 1.33 -2.44
N TYR A 188 -23.43 2.10 -1.38
CA TYR A 188 -22.41 1.79 -0.39
C TYR A 188 -22.68 0.47 0.34
N LEU A 189 -23.91 0.29 0.83
CA LEU A 189 -24.32 -0.94 1.50
C LEU A 189 -24.32 -2.13 0.54
N SER A 190 -24.78 -1.95 -0.70
CA SER A 190 -24.74 -2.97 -1.74
C SER A 190 -23.32 -3.43 -2.05
N ILE A 191 -22.39 -2.50 -2.25
CA ILE A 191 -20.99 -2.81 -2.56
C ILE A 191 -20.33 -3.49 -1.35
N ALA A 192 -20.54 -3.00 -0.13
CA ALA A 192 -20.00 -3.62 1.07
C ALA A 192 -20.52 -5.06 1.27
N ALA A 193 -21.79 -5.31 0.98
CA ALA A 193 -22.39 -6.64 1.06
C ALA A 193 -21.89 -7.58 -0.04
N VAL A 194 -21.81 -7.10 -1.29
CA VAL A 194 -21.26 -7.86 -2.42
C VAL A 194 -19.80 -8.25 -2.18
N LEU A 195 -19.03 -7.34 -1.57
CA LEU A 195 -17.63 -7.60 -1.23
C LEU A 195 -17.48 -8.57 -0.05
N SER A 196 -18.43 -8.66 0.88
CA SER A 196 -18.34 -9.54 2.06
C SER A 196 -18.89 -10.95 1.83
N ILE A 197 -19.89 -11.12 0.96
CA ILE A 197 -20.51 -12.43 0.68
C ILE A 197 -19.50 -13.53 0.33
N PRO A 198 -18.52 -13.32 -0.57
CA PRO A 198 -17.58 -14.38 -0.92
C PRO A 198 -16.62 -14.78 0.20
N TRP A 199 -16.54 -13.98 1.27
CA TRP A 199 -15.73 -14.25 2.45
C TRP A 199 -16.52 -15.02 3.51
N LEU A 200 -17.84 -15.07 3.37
CA LEU A 200 -18.78 -15.72 4.28
C LEU A 200 -19.35 -17.03 3.71
N TYR A 201 -19.10 -17.30 2.43
CA TYR A 201 -19.43 -18.54 1.74
C TYR A 201 -18.22 -19.49 1.85
N ASP A 202 -18.44 -20.74 2.25
CA ASP A 202 -17.45 -21.81 2.44
C ASP A 202 -16.53 -21.64 3.68
N ILE A 203 -17.10 -21.98 4.84
CA ILE A 203 -16.31 -22.31 6.05
C ILE A 203 -16.19 -23.83 6.11
N ASP A 204 -15.31 -24.40 5.28
CA ASP A 204 -14.96 -25.82 5.37
C ASP A 204 -13.94 -26.07 6.48
N GLU A 205 -13.93 -27.29 7.03
CA GLU A 205 -12.96 -27.69 8.07
C GLU A 205 -11.51 -27.56 7.56
N PRO A 206 -10.58 -27.02 8.37
CA PRO A 206 -9.22 -26.75 7.92
C PRO A 206 -8.46 -28.03 7.57
N ASN A 207 -7.91 -28.11 6.34
CA ASN A 207 -7.13 -29.25 5.88
C ASN A 207 -5.71 -29.24 6.51
N PRO A 208 -5.32 -30.29 7.26
CA PRO A 208 -4.01 -30.36 7.91
C PRO A 208 -2.81 -30.41 6.94
N GLN A 209 -3.00 -30.72 5.66
CA GLN A 209 -1.91 -30.75 4.67
C GLN A 209 -1.45 -29.35 4.20
N GLU A 210 -2.23 -28.30 4.45
CA GLU A 210 -1.90 -26.94 4.01
C GLU A 210 -0.69 -26.33 4.73
N GLU A 211 -0.43 -26.70 5.99
CA GLU A 211 0.74 -26.21 6.74
C GLU A 211 2.05 -26.68 6.09
N GLY A 212 2.09 -27.95 5.65
CA GLY A 212 3.25 -28.51 4.95
C GLY A 212 3.51 -27.81 3.62
N LEU A 213 2.44 -27.53 2.86
CA LEU A 213 2.51 -26.79 1.59
C LEU A 213 2.95 -25.34 1.79
N LEU A 214 2.46 -24.65 2.83
CA LEU A 214 2.87 -23.29 3.15
C LEU A 214 4.35 -23.24 3.51
N ARG A 215 4.83 -24.19 4.32
CA ARG A 215 6.25 -24.27 4.69
C ARG A 215 7.14 -24.47 3.46
N VAL A 216 6.76 -25.37 2.56
CA VAL A 216 7.48 -25.57 1.28
C VAL A 216 7.47 -24.30 0.43
N ARG A 217 6.33 -23.58 0.33
CA ARG A 217 6.26 -22.31 -0.39
C ARG A 217 7.15 -21.24 0.20
N LEU A 218 7.13 -21.07 1.53
CA LEU A 218 7.98 -20.10 2.24
C LEU A 218 9.46 -20.42 2.07
N ASP A 219 9.84 -21.69 2.21
CA ASP A 219 11.22 -22.13 2.00
C ASP A 219 11.67 -21.92 0.55
N SER A 220 10.77 -22.05 -0.43
CA SER A 220 11.08 -21.82 -1.85
C SER A 220 11.22 -20.35 -2.26
N THR A 221 10.64 -19.41 -1.49
CA THR A 221 10.78 -17.96 -1.75
C THR A 221 12.12 -17.41 -1.24
N ALA A 222 12.80 -18.17 -0.39
CA ALA A 222 14.09 -17.82 0.16
C ALA A 222 15.20 -18.08 -0.87
N MET A 223 16.07 -17.10 -1.11
CA MET A 223 17.32 -17.31 -1.85
C MET A 223 18.09 -18.50 -1.24
N PRO A 224 18.59 -19.45 -2.06
CA PRO A 224 19.31 -20.61 -1.56
C PRO A 224 20.43 -20.18 -0.60
N LYS A 225 20.56 -20.89 0.51
CA LYS A 225 21.60 -20.62 1.52
C LYS A 225 23.01 -20.64 0.90
N ASP A 226 23.14 -21.35 -0.22
CA ASP A 226 24.38 -21.62 -0.92
C ASP A 226 24.87 -20.41 -1.74
N ASP A 227 23.98 -19.52 -2.20
CA ASP A 227 24.36 -18.34 -3.00
C ASP A 227 25.26 -17.37 -2.21
N TRP A 228 25.12 -17.35 -0.88
CA TRP A 228 25.88 -16.50 0.02
C TRP A 228 27.26 -17.04 0.29
N GLU A 229 27.35 -18.37 0.36
CA GLU A 229 28.61 -19.09 0.53
C GLU A 229 29.40 -19.08 -0.77
N GLU A 230 28.73 -19.13 -1.93
CA GLU A 230 29.36 -19.03 -3.24
C GLU A 230 29.89 -17.61 -3.51
N GLN A 231 29.16 -16.56 -3.08
CA GLN A 231 29.65 -15.18 -3.15
C GLN A 231 30.76 -14.87 -2.14
N TRP A 232 30.88 -15.67 -1.08
CA TRP A 232 31.93 -15.62 -0.07
C TRP A 232 33.12 -16.47 -0.50
N ASN A 233 33.94 -15.94 -1.40
CA ASN A 233 35.21 -16.58 -1.73
C ASN A 233 36.25 -16.28 -0.63
N LYS A 234 36.92 -17.30 -0.08
CA LYS A 234 38.01 -17.13 0.92
C LYS A 234 39.09 -16.18 0.41
N ASP A 235 39.28 -16.13 -0.90
CA ASP A 235 40.18 -15.21 -1.59
C ASP A 235 39.89 -13.74 -1.23
N LEU A 236 38.68 -13.37 -0.78
CA LEU A 236 38.36 -12.01 -0.35
C LEU A 236 39.27 -11.52 0.79
N PHE A 237 39.71 -12.40 1.70
CA PHE A 237 40.47 -12.01 2.90
C PHE A 237 41.93 -12.43 2.86
N GLU A 238 42.37 -13.08 1.77
CA GLU A 238 43.76 -13.47 1.66
C GLU A 238 44.69 -12.25 1.57
N PRO A 239 45.71 -12.17 2.44
CA PRO A 239 46.63 -11.04 2.50
C PRO A 239 47.68 -11.06 1.39
N GLU A 240 47.52 -11.88 0.34
CA GLU A 240 48.47 -11.97 -0.78
C GLU A 240 48.77 -10.61 -1.42
N PHE A 241 47.81 -9.69 -1.38
CA PHE A 241 48.01 -8.33 -1.89
C PHE A 241 49.02 -7.49 -1.10
N LEU A 242 49.41 -7.91 0.11
CA LEU A 242 50.46 -7.27 0.88
C LEU A 242 51.87 -7.67 0.42
N GLN A 243 51.99 -8.67 -0.48
CA GLN A 243 53.28 -9.14 -1.00
C GLN A 243 54.22 -8.03 -1.48
N PRO A 244 53.76 -7.01 -2.25
CA PRO A 244 54.62 -5.92 -2.70
C PRO A 244 55.28 -5.14 -1.57
N ILE A 245 54.58 -4.96 -0.44
CA ILE A 245 55.11 -4.26 0.74
C ILE A 245 56.12 -5.14 1.46
N THR A 246 55.79 -6.42 1.71
CA THR A 246 56.71 -7.36 2.37
C THR A 246 58.00 -7.54 1.59
N GLN A 247 57.93 -7.68 0.26
CA GLN A 247 59.13 -7.76 -0.60
C GLN A 247 59.95 -6.46 -0.56
N ALA A 248 59.31 -5.29 -0.51
CA ALA A 248 60.02 -4.02 -0.40
C ALA A 248 60.70 -3.84 0.97
N LEU A 249 60.03 -4.25 2.05
CA LEU A 249 60.60 -4.28 3.41
C LEU A 249 61.83 -5.21 3.48
N ASP A 250 61.72 -6.41 2.91
CA ASP A 250 62.83 -7.38 2.86
C ASP A 250 64.02 -6.83 2.07
N ALA A 251 63.77 -6.19 0.92
CA ALA A 251 64.83 -5.56 0.12
C ALA A 251 65.54 -4.42 0.87
N VAL A 252 64.80 -3.61 1.65
CA VAL A 252 65.37 -2.54 2.49
C VAL A 252 66.19 -3.14 3.64
N ALA A 253 65.76 -4.27 4.22
CA ALA A 253 66.50 -4.98 5.27
C ALA A 253 67.82 -5.59 4.76
N VAL A 254 67.82 -6.21 3.57
CA VAL A 254 69.02 -6.79 2.93
C VAL A 254 70.01 -5.69 2.52
N GLY A 255 69.52 -4.57 2.00
CA GLY A 255 70.36 -3.40 1.70
C GLY A 255 71.09 -2.83 2.94
N LYS A 256 70.48 -2.90 4.12
CA LYS A 256 71.12 -2.52 5.39
C LYS A 256 72.28 -3.45 5.79
N GLN A 257 72.16 -4.76 5.58
CA GLN A 257 73.21 -5.74 5.88
C GLN A 257 74.42 -5.62 4.93
N SER A 258 74.17 -5.30 3.66
CA SER A 258 75.23 -5.04 2.67
C SER A 258 76.09 -3.82 3.02
N ASN A 259 75.48 -2.73 3.49
CA ASN A 259 76.19 -1.48 3.78
C ASN A 259 76.86 -1.47 5.17
N THR A 260 76.39 -2.29 6.13
CA THR A 260 77.08 -2.45 7.43
C THR A 260 78.39 -3.23 7.31
N ALA A 261 78.57 -4.03 6.25
CA ALA A 261 79.85 -4.66 5.94
C ALA A 261 80.87 -3.71 5.27
N ALA A 262 80.43 -2.54 4.78
CA ALA A 262 81.24 -1.69 3.90
C ALA A 262 81.73 -0.36 4.50
N THR A 263 81.19 0.16 5.61
CA THR A 263 81.67 1.44 6.16
C THR A 263 81.63 1.52 7.69
N ALA A 264 82.83 1.52 8.28
CA ALA A 264 83.11 1.98 9.64
C ALA A 264 83.35 3.50 9.73
N GLU A 265 83.02 4.27 8.69
CA GLU A 265 83.20 5.72 8.66
C GLU A 265 81.88 6.48 8.43
N LEU A 266 81.72 7.53 9.24
CA LEU A 266 80.94 8.76 9.02
C LEU A 266 79.56 8.88 9.71
N ALA A 267 79.50 9.82 10.64
CA ALA A 267 78.32 10.24 11.42
C ALA A 267 77.11 10.75 10.59
N ALA A 268 77.27 10.94 9.27
CA ALA A 268 76.17 11.22 8.35
C ALA A 268 75.38 9.95 7.95
N ALA A 269 76.01 8.77 8.00
CA ALA A 269 75.35 7.49 7.75
C ALA A 269 74.35 7.14 8.88
N THR A 270 74.61 7.61 10.10
CA THR A 270 73.76 7.36 11.27
C THR A 270 72.36 7.97 11.11
N THR A 271 72.27 9.22 10.63
CA THR A 271 70.99 9.91 10.42
C THR A 271 70.15 9.25 9.32
N THR A 272 70.78 8.84 8.20
CA THR A 272 70.09 8.13 7.10
C THR A 272 69.69 6.69 7.51
N GLN A 273 70.50 6.00 8.30
CA GLN A 273 70.14 4.70 8.87
C GLN A 273 68.95 4.78 9.83
N GLN A 274 68.89 5.85 10.63
CA GLN A 274 67.83 6.07 11.62
C GLN A 274 66.50 6.42 10.93
N VAL A 275 66.50 7.31 9.94
CA VAL A 275 65.31 7.61 9.11
C VAL A 275 64.79 6.36 8.40
N GLY A 276 65.69 5.51 7.87
CA GLY A 276 65.29 4.24 7.26
C GLY A 276 64.73 3.22 8.27
N ALA A 277 65.20 3.22 9.52
CA ALA A 277 64.64 2.39 10.58
C ALA A 277 63.23 2.84 10.99
N ASP A 278 63.03 4.15 11.11
CA ASP A 278 61.73 4.75 11.46
C ASP A 278 60.68 4.48 10.37
N ILE A 279 61.04 4.62 9.09
CA ILE A 279 60.15 4.29 7.96
C ILE A 279 59.77 2.80 7.96
N THR A 280 60.70 1.91 8.28
CA THR A 280 60.45 0.46 8.35
C THR A 280 59.47 0.13 9.49
N LEU A 281 59.69 0.71 10.67
CA LEU A 281 58.83 0.51 11.84
C LEU A 281 57.40 1.01 11.61
N VAL A 282 57.24 2.23 11.08
CA VAL A 282 55.93 2.81 10.77
C VAL A 282 55.17 1.97 9.74
N THR A 283 55.89 1.48 8.71
CA THR A 283 55.28 0.62 7.69
C THR A 283 54.86 -0.74 8.26
N GLN A 284 55.67 -1.33 9.14
CA GLN A 284 55.31 -2.57 9.83
C GLN A 284 54.06 -2.38 10.70
N ASP A 285 53.91 -1.24 11.37
CA ASP A 285 52.72 -0.91 12.15
C ASP A 285 51.48 -0.78 11.25
N TYR A 286 51.58 -0.12 10.09
CA TYR A 286 50.49 -0.09 9.11
C TYR A 286 50.11 -1.48 8.61
N VAL A 287 51.07 -2.33 8.27
CA VAL A 287 50.80 -3.72 7.85
C VAL A 287 50.10 -4.50 8.95
N LYS A 288 50.51 -4.30 10.21
CA LYS A 288 49.87 -4.93 11.37
C LYS A 288 48.43 -4.45 11.52
N ASN A 289 48.17 -3.15 11.43
CA ASN A 289 46.83 -2.56 11.52
C ASN A 289 45.91 -3.07 10.39
N VAL A 290 46.43 -3.18 9.15
CA VAL A 290 45.68 -3.74 8.03
C VAL A 290 45.33 -5.22 8.26
N LYS A 291 46.28 -6.04 8.74
CA LYS A 291 45.99 -7.46 9.08
C LYS A 291 44.94 -7.58 10.18
N GLN A 292 45.01 -6.73 11.20
CA GLN A 292 44.03 -6.69 12.28
C GLN A 292 42.64 -6.29 11.75
N ARG A 293 42.58 -5.31 10.84
CA ARG A 293 41.33 -4.88 10.19
C ARG A 293 40.71 -5.99 9.35
N ILE A 294 41.48 -6.67 8.51
CA ILE A 294 41.01 -7.83 7.71
C ILE A 294 40.42 -8.91 8.63
N SER A 295 41.13 -9.22 9.73
CA SER A 295 40.66 -10.21 10.72
C SER A 295 39.35 -9.76 11.38
N SER A 296 39.21 -8.46 11.67
CA SER A 296 37.96 -7.92 12.24
C SER A 296 36.79 -7.97 11.25
N LEU A 297 37.03 -7.71 9.96
CA LEU A 297 36.01 -7.82 8.92
C LEU A 297 35.55 -9.27 8.72
N GLU A 298 36.49 -10.23 8.77
CA GLU A 298 36.18 -11.66 8.71
C GLU A 298 35.33 -12.08 9.91
N SER A 299 35.71 -11.68 11.13
CA SER A 299 34.92 -11.92 12.34
C SER A 299 33.53 -11.29 12.25
N ASN A 300 33.42 -10.03 11.80
CA ASN A 300 32.15 -9.33 11.65
C ASN A 300 31.25 -10.02 10.63
N TRP A 301 31.79 -10.52 9.52
CA TRP A 301 31.03 -11.31 8.57
C TRP A 301 30.48 -12.59 9.18
N THR A 302 31.30 -13.36 9.89
CA THR A 302 30.84 -14.62 10.50
C THR A 302 29.70 -14.37 11.49
N SER A 303 29.82 -13.33 12.31
CA SER A 303 28.75 -12.88 13.22
C SER A 303 27.48 -12.48 12.47
N LEU A 304 27.63 -11.68 11.41
CA LEU A 304 26.51 -11.20 10.60
C LEU A 304 25.79 -12.33 9.86
N LYS A 305 26.54 -13.32 9.35
CA LYS A 305 26.02 -14.53 8.72
C LYS A 305 25.20 -15.36 9.71
N ASP A 306 25.72 -15.56 10.91
CA ASP A 306 25.02 -16.30 11.96
C ASP A 306 23.73 -15.57 12.39
N GLU A 307 23.78 -14.25 12.54
CA GLU A 307 22.61 -13.45 12.88
C GLU A 307 21.57 -13.44 11.75
N ALA A 308 21.99 -13.29 10.49
CA ALA A 308 21.12 -13.39 9.33
C ALA A 308 20.42 -14.76 9.27
N SER A 309 21.16 -15.84 9.51
CA SER A 309 20.59 -17.20 9.54
C SER A 309 19.59 -17.38 10.69
N LYS A 310 19.94 -16.94 11.90
CA LYS A 310 19.04 -16.97 13.07
C LYS A 310 17.78 -16.15 12.82
N ARG A 311 17.91 -14.99 12.17
CA ARG A 311 16.79 -14.10 11.90
C ARG A 311 15.86 -14.67 10.85
N ARG A 312 16.39 -15.21 9.74
CA ARG A 312 15.59 -15.92 8.74
C ARG A 312 14.76 -17.05 9.38
N LYS A 313 15.39 -17.85 10.25
CA LYS A 313 14.71 -18.91 11.00
C LYS A 313 13.60 -18.35 11.90
N ARG A 314 13.88 -17.29 12.67
CA ARG A 314 12.88 -16.60 13.51
C ARG A 314 11.71 -16.07 12.67
N THR A 315 11.97 -15.44 11.53
CA THR A 315 10.93 -14.92 10.63
C THR A 315 10.06 -16.04 10.07
N LEU A 316 10.66 -17.17 9.68
CA LEU A 316 9.93 -18.36 9.23
C LEU A 316 9.04 -18.92 10.34
N GLU A 317 9.58 -19.07 11.55
CA GLU A 317 8.84 -19.53 12.72
C GLU A 317 7.71 -18.56 13.08
N SER A 318 7.93 -17.25 12.99
CA SER A 318 6.89 -16.22 13.16
C SER A 318 5.78 -16.33 12.12
N ALA A 319 6.10 -16.56 10.83
CA ALA A 319 5.09 -16.77 9.78
C ALA A 319 4.24 -18.02 10.06
N ILE A 320 4.88 -19.13 10.43
CA ILE A 320 4.20 -20.39 10.75
C ILE A 320 3.35 -20.25 12.01
N SER A 321 3.87 -19.59 13.05
CA SER A 321 3.16 -19.34 14.30
C SER A 321 1.94 -18.44 14.07
N ALA A 322 2.10 -17.37 13.29
CA ALA A 322 0.98 -16.53 12.86
C ALA A 322 -0.07 -17.38 12.13
N TYR A 323 0.33 -18.16 11.11
CA TYR A 323 -0.58 -19.03 10.38
C TYR A 323 -1.35 -19.98 11.31
N LYS A 324 -0.67 -20.65 12.25
CA LYS A 324 -1.30 -21.53 13.26
C LYS A 324 -2.32 -20.80 14.13
N SER A 325 -1.94 -19.64 14.65
CA SER A 325 -2.79 -18.85 15.55
C SER A 325 -4.09 -18.37 14.89
N TYR A 326 -4.12 -18.28 13.56
CA TYR A 326 -5.26 -17.84 12.78
C TYR A 326 -6.00 -18.98 12.07
N ARG A 327 -5.34 -20.11 11.80
CA ARG A 327 -5.98 -21.33 11.26
C ARG A 327 -7.17 -21.76 12.10
N ASP A 328 -7.01 -21.72 13.42
CA ASP A 328 -8.03 -22.19 14.37
C ASP A 328 -9.16 -21.15 14.59
N LYS A 329 -9.14 -20.01 13.89
CA LYS A 329 -10.10 -18.91 14.06
C LYS A 329 -11.28 -18.92 13.07
N ASN A 330 -11.63 -20.05 12.45
CA ASN A 330 -12.69 -20.17 11.43
C ASN A 330 -12.55 -19.13 10.30
N LEU A 331 -11.42 -19.16 9.60
CA LEU A 331 -11.22 -18.39 8.37
C LEU A 331 -11.88 -19.13 7.20
N SER A 332 -12.55 -18.40 6.31
CA SER A 332 -12.99 -18.99 5.03
C SER A 332 -11.80 -19.36 4.15
N ASP A 333 -12.00 -20.22 3.16
CA ASP A 333 -10.90 -20.69 2.29
C ASP A 333 -10.23 -19.53 1.52
N ARG A 334 -11.01 -18.53 1.12
CA ARG A 334 -10.47 -17.31 0.49
C ARG A 334 -9.68 -16.44 1.45
N GLU A 335 -10.15 -16.29 2.70
CA GLU A 335 -9.39 -15.60 3.76
C GLU A 335 -8.08 -16.32 4.00
N ARG A 336 -8.12 -17.65 4.05
CA ARG A 336 -6.96 -18.50 4.31
C ARG A 336 -5.95 -18.39 3.17
N GLN A 337 -6.39 -18.46 1.92
CA GLN A 337 -5.52 -18.34 0.75
C GLN A 337 -4.89 -16.94 0.66
N LYS A 338 -5.68 -15.87 0.80
CA LYS A 338 -5.14 -14.51 0.79
C LYS A 338 -4.15 -14.31 1.94
N PHE A 339 -4.47 -14.81 3.14
CA PHE A 339 -3.57 -14.71 4.27
C PHE A 339 -2.26 -15.47 4.05
N GLN A 340 -2.31 -16.65 3.41
CA GLN A 340 -1.11 -17.37 2.99
C GLN A 340 -0.27 -16.54 2.01
N ASP A 341 -0.90 -15.93 1.01
CA ASP A 341 -0.20 -15.08 0.04
C ASP A 341 0.41 -13.83 0.70
N ASP A 342 -0.33 -13.18 1.60
CA ASP A 342 0.15 -12.03 2.37
C ASP A 342 1.34 -12.42 3.28
N LEU A 343 1.29 -13.60 3.91
CA LEU A 343 2.39 -14.15 4.71
C LEU A 343 3.62 -14.47 3.85
N VAL A 344 3.43 -15.05 2.67
CA VAL A 344 4.52 -15.34 1.72
C VAL A 344 5.17 -14.04 1.25
N ASN A 345 4.37 -13.03 0.90
CA ASN A 345 4.89 -11.72 0.50
C ASN A 345 5.63 -11.03 1.65
N TRP A 346 5.08 -11.05 2.85
CA TRP A 346 5.74 -10.50 4.04
C TRP A 346 7.07 -11.22 4.32
N TYR A 347 7.09 -12.55 4.31
CA TYR A 347 8.29 -13.35 4.53
C TYR A 347 9.35 -13.07 3.45
N SER A 348 8.94 -13.05 2.18
CA SER A 348 9.81 -12.70 1.05
C SER A 348 10.44 -11.33 1.24
N ASN A 349 9.67 -10.31 1.64
CA ASN A 349 10.19 -8.97 1.90
C ASN A 349 11.19 -8.94 3.06
N GLN A 350 10.92 -9.68 4.13
CA GLN A 350 11.84 -9.81 5.27
C GLN A 350 13.15 -10.48 4.86
N VAL A 351 13.08 -11.55 4.06
CA VAL A 351 14.26 -12.24 3.51
C VAL A 351 15.03 -11.31 2.57
N GLN A 352 14.38 -10.68 1.60
CA GLN A 352 15.04 -9.73 0.68
C GLN A 352 15.73 -8.58 1.42
N ASN A 353 15.16 -8.09 2.53
CA ASN A 353 15.81 -7.08 3.35
C ASN A 353 17.09 -7.59 4.01
N ILE A 354 17.09 -8.85 4.48
CA ILE A 354 18.29 -9.51 5.01
C ILE A 354 19.33 -9.66 3.89
N ASP A 355 18.91 -10.12 2.70
CA ASP A 355 19.75 -10.33 1.53
C ASP A 355 20.38 -9.04 1.00
N LYS A 356 19.60 -7.97 0.90
CA LYS A 356 20.07 -6.64 0.48
C LYS A 356 21.16 -6.11 1.41
N ARG A 357 21.02 -6.30 2.73
CA ARG A 357 21.99 -5.82 3.73
C ARG A 357 23.29 -6.61 3.67
N MET A 358 23.21 -7.91 3.45
CA MET A 358 24.39 -8.76 3.34
C MET A 358 25.15 -8.47 2.04
N SER A 359 24.42 -8.20 0.96
CA SER A 359 25.00 -7.69 -0.29
C SER A 359 25.70 -6.33 -0.10
N TYR A 360 25.09 -5.42 0.69
CA TYR A 360 25.69 -4.13 1.01
C TYR A 360 27.00 -4.28 1.79
N PHE A 361 27.01 -5.13 2.83
CA PHE A 361 28.23 -5.42 3.58
C PHE A 361 29.32 -6.03 2.69
N LEU A 362 28.99 -7.03 1.86
CA LEU A 362 29.94 -7.61 0.90
C LEU A 362 30.51 -6.58 -0.06
N SER A 363 29.68 -5.66 -0.55
CA SER A 363 30.14 -4.56 -1.41
C SER A 363 31.12 -3.64 -0.68
N GLY A 364 30.85 -3.30 0.58
CA GLY A 364 31.75 -2.50 1.43
C GLY A 364 33.10 -3.18 1.62
N VAL A 365 33.10 -4.47 1.97
CA VAL A 365 34.34 -5.27 2.10
C VAL A 365 35.12 -5.32 0.80
N ARG A 366 34.45 -5.55 -0.34
CA ARG A 366 35.10 -5.59 -1.67
C ARG A 366 35.76 -4.26 -2.00
N TRP A 367 35.10 -3.15 -1.68
CA TRP A 367 35.63 -1.81 -1.85
C TRP A 367 36.85 -1.56 -0.96
N GLU A 368 36.75 -1.85 0.35
CA GLU A 368 37.85 -1.67 1.30
C GLU A 368 39.08 -2.50 0.89
N LYS A 369 38.87 -3.75 0.44
CA LYS A 369 39.93 -4.59 -0.10
C LYS A 369 40.60 -3.98 -1.34
N ALA A 370 39.81 -3.46 -2.27
CA ALA A 370 40.35 -2.84 -3.48
C ALA A 370 41.21 -1.61 -3.14
N GLU A 371 40.81 -0.84 -2.14
CA GLU A 371 41.55 0.32 -1.66
C GLU A 371 42.84 -0.09 -0.94
N LEU A 372 42.78 -1.09 -0.06
CA LEU A 372 43.96 -1.67 0.60
C LEU A 372 44.96 -2.27 -0.42
N ARG A 373 44.47 -2.89 -1.50
CA ARG A 373 45.29 -3.38 -2.62
C ARG A 373 46.05 -2.24 -3.31
N ARG A 374 45.35 -1.14 -3.63
CA ARG A 374 45.97 0.04 -4.25
C ARG A 374 47.01 0.67 -3.33
N TRP A 375 46.65 0.88 -2.06
CA TRP A 375 47.56 1.37 -1.04
C TRP A 375 48.82 0.50 -0.94
N ALA A 376 48.68 -0.83 -0.94
CA ALA A 376 49.82 -1.72 -0.80
C ALA A 376 50.84 -1.61 -1.95
N VAL A 377 50.36 -1.41 -3.19
CA VAL A 377 51.21 -1.16 -4.35
C VAL A 377 51.91 0.20 -4.23
N GLU A 378 51.18 1.26 -3.84
CA GLU A 378 51.75 2.60 -3.66
C GLU A 378 52.79 2.63 -2.52
N ALA A 379 52.51 1.95 -1.42
CA ALA A 379 53.40 1.83 -0.28
C ALA A 379 54.69 1.10 -0.66
N GLY A 380 54.59 -0.04 -1.35
CA GLY A 380 55.75 -0.78 -1.86
C GLY A 380 56.63 0.08 -2.79
N ASN A 381 56.02 0.84 -3.69
CA ASN A 381 56.72 1.75 -4.59
C ASN A 381 57.35 2.96 -3.85
N SER A 382 56.74 3.42 -2.77
CA SER A 382 57.29 4.50 -1.94
C SER A 382 58.51 4.04 -1.15
N LEU A 383 58.44 2.84 -0.57
CA LEU A 383 59.57 2.22 0.14
C LEU A 383 60.76 1.97 -0.78
N ARG A 384 60.54 1.47 -2.01
CA ARG A 384 61.60 1.29 -3.00
C ARG A 384 62.30 2.60 -3.38
N ARG A 385 61.59 3.73 -3.26
CA ARG A 385 62.15 5.08 -3.48
C ARG A 385 62.76 5.71 -2.23
N GLY A 386 62.73 5.02 -1.09
CA GLY A 386 63.24 5.53 0.20
C GLY A 386 62.30 6.51 0.91
N ASN A 387 61.03 6.60 0.49
CA ASN A 387 60.05 7.50 1.08
C ASN A 387 59.13 6.76 2.07
N SER A 388 58.63 7.48 3.09
CA SER A 388 57.59 6.95 3.96
C SER A 388 56.28 6.76 3.18
N PRO A 389 55.63 5.60 3.26
CA PRO A 389 54.30 5.42 2.70
C PRO A 389 53.26 6.26 3.48
N ARG A 390 52.18 6.63 2.79
CA ARG A 390 51.00 7.24 3.43
C ARG A 390 50.29 6.19 4.29
N SER A 391 49.64 6.65 5.37
CA SER A 391 48.75 5.79 6.15
C SER A 391 47.64 5.22 5.26
N PRO A 392 47.29 3.93 5.38
CA PRO A 392 46.10 3.41 4.73
C PRO A 392 44.86 4.15 5.25
N TYR A 393 43.91 4.43 4.36
CA TYR A 393 42.58 4.87 4.76
C TYR A 393 41.80 3.64 5.26
N ILE A 394 41.43 3.64 6.53
CA ILE A 394 40.62 2.59 7.15
C ILE A 394 39.36 3.27 7.67
N ASP A 395 38.21 2.89 7.12
CA ASP A 395 36.92 3.43 7.54
C ASP A 395 36.49 2.76 8.85
N GLU A 396 36.44 3.52 9.95
CA GLU A 396 36.12 2.99 11.28
C GLU A 396 34.62 2.65 11.43
N ASP A 397 33.74 3.14 10.56
CA ASP A 397 32.29 3.25 10.80
C ASP A 397 31.40 2.11 10.24
N TYR A 398 31.96 0.97 9.84
CA TYR A 398 31.14 -0.21 9.50
C TYR A 398 30.63 -0.93 10.77
N ASP A 399 29.90 -0.21 11.63
CA ASP A 399 29.16 -0.81 12.73
C ASP A 399 27.83 -1.39 12.18
N VAL A 400 27.87 -2.68 11.86
CA VAL A 400 26.76 -3.42 11.26
C VAL A 400 25.71 -3.82 12.31
N GLY A 401 26.02 -3.63 13.60
CA GLY A 401 25.23 -4.15 14.73
C GLY A 401 23.82 -3.57 14.83
N ASP A 402 23.69 -2.26 14.66
CA ASP A 402 22.42 -1.56 14.94
C ASP A 402 21.47 -1.47 13.74
N ALA A 403 21.97 -1.65 12.52
CA ALA A 403 21.17 -1.38 11.35
C ALA A 403 20.06 -2.42 11.14
N MET A 404 20.20 -3.67 11.62
CA MET A 404 19.27 -4.77 11.32
C MET A 404 17.86 -4.60 11.92
N LEU A 405 17.55 -3.54 12.66
CA LEU A 405 16.38 -3.43 13.56
C LEU A 405 14.98 -3.26 12.93
N ASP A 406 14.80 -3.31 11.61
CA ASP A 406 13.45 -3.28 11.01
C ASP A 406 12.80 -4.67 11.08
N TYR A 407 12.28 -5.03 12.26
CA TYR A 407 11.34 -6.14 12.42
C TYR A 407 9.93 -5.60 12.22
N SER A 408 9.26 -6.02 11.14
CA SER A 408 7.82 -5.80 11.01
C SER A 408 7.08 -7.04 11.47
N GLU A 409 6.01 -6.86 12.22
CA GLU A 409 5.14 -7.98 12.62
C GLU A 409 4.51 -8.64 11.39
N PRO A 410 4.23 -9.96 11.43
CA PRO A 410 3.53 -10.63 10.35
C PRO A 410 2.15 -10.01 10.13
N PRO A 411 1.67 -9.96 8.88
CA PRO A 411 0.35 -9.41 8.56
C PRO A 411 -0.74 -10.17 9.32
N SER A 412 -1.81 -9.47 9.67
CA SER A 412 -3.04 -10.09 10.16
C SER A 412 -3.94 -10.45 8.97
N PRO A 413 -4.64 -11.61 8.98
CA PRO A 413 -5.56 -12.01 7.90
C PRO A 413 -6.68 -10.99 7.64
N ARG A 414 -6.94 -10.11 8.62
CA ARG A 414 -8.06 -9.15 8.62
C ARG A 414 -7.58 -7.70 8.60
N ASN A 415 -6.51 -7.41 7.86
CA ASN A 415 -6.06 -6.02 7.67
C ASN A 415 -6.89 -5.34 6.55
N PRO A 416 -7.73 -4.33 6.87
CA PRO A 416 -8.68 -3.72 5.92
C PRO A 416 -8.04 -2.79 4.88
N SER A 417 -6.70 -2.66 4.88
CA SER A 417 -5.96 -1.63 4.14
C SER A 417 -6.19 -1.63 2.61
N ASN A 418 -6.69 -2.72 2.02
CA ASN A 418 -6.87 -2.84 0.57
C ASN A 418 -8.32 -2.68 0.04
N ILE A 419 -9.35 -2.53 0.90
CA ILE A 419 -10.76 -2.49 0.43
C ILE A 419 -11.33 -1.05 0.42
N GLY A 420 -10.54 -0.05 0.82
CA GLY A 420 -10.94 1.36 0.80
C GLY A 420 -12.12 1.68 1.73
N ILE A 421 -12.92 2.70 1.42
CA ILE A 421 -14.03 3.16 2.29
C ILE A 421 -15.12 2.09 2.52
N PHE A 422 -15.32 1.18 1.57
CA PHE A 422 -16.24 0.05 1.72
C PHE A 422 -15.66 -1.02 2.66
N GLY A 423 -14.35 -1.01 2.86
CA GLY A 423 -13.62 -1.95 3.71
C GLY A 423 -14.04 -1.91 5.17
N ILE A 424 -14.37 -0.75 5.73
CA ILE A 424 -14.80 -0.66 7.14
C ILE A 424 -16.11 -1.43 7.36
N SER A 425 -17.12 -1.18 6.51
CA SER A 425 -18.42 -1.83 6.64
C SER A 425 -18.39 -3.28 6.16
N ALA A 426 -17.63 -3.58 5.10
CA ALA A 426 -17.41 -4.95 4.65
C ALA A 426 -16.68 -5.77 5.73
N GLN A 427 -15.66 -5.21 6.38
CA GLN A 427 -14.94 -5.85 7.49
C GLN A 427 -15.85 -6.07 8.67
N TRP A 428 -16.65 -5.07 9.07
CA TRP A 428 -17.64 -5.25 10.12
C TRP A 428 -18.62 -6.39 9.78
N LEU A 429 -19.12 -6.44 8.54
CA LEU A 429 -19.99 -7.52 8.06
C LEU A 429 -19.30 -8.89 8.10
N ILE A 430 -18.04 -8.98 7.66
CA ILE A 430 -17.22 -10.20 7.74
C ILE A 430 -17.02 -10.61 9.21
N ASP A 431 -16.74 -9.66 10.09
CA ASP A 431 -16.52 -9.89 11.53
C ASP A 431 -17.79 -10.39 12.24
N THR A 432 -18.98 -10.02 11.76
CA THR A 432 -20.24 -10.56 12.31
C THR A 432 -20.41 -12.06 12.05
N ARG A 433 -19.66 -12.65 11.11
CA ARG A 433 -19.74 -14.07 10.70
C ARG A 433 -21.14 -14.54 10.32
N SER A 434 -22.03 -13.62 9.95
CA SER A 434 -23.40 -13.92 9.62
C SER A 434 -23.65 -13.59 8.16
N TYR A 435 -23.69 -14.64 7.33
CA TYR A 435 -24.12 -14.56 5.94
C TYR A 435 -25.47 -13.82 5.82
N THR A 436 -26.38 -14.11 6.73
CA THR A 436 -27.70 -13.49 6.82
C THR A 436 -27.66 -11.98 7.04
N ILE A 437 -26.76 -11.48 7.91
CA ILE A 437 -26.61 -10.03 8.15
C ILE A 437 -26.04 -9.35 6.90
N ALA A 438 -25.02 -9.95 6.27
CA ALA A 438 -24.45 -9.43 5.03
C ALA A 438 -25.50 -9.39 3.89
N LEU A 439 -26.32 -10.42 3.77
CA LEU A 439 -27.46 -10.44 2.84
C LEU A 439 -28.45 -9.32 3.13
N LEU A 440 -28.88 -9.15 4.38
CA LEU A 440 -29.85 -8.12 4.75
C LEU A 440 -29.32 -6.72 4.39
N PHE A 441 -28.05 -6.45 4.70
CA PHE A 441 -27.38 -5.19 4.36
C PHE A 441 -27.35 -4.93 2.86
N GLY A 442 -27.01 -5.94 2.07
CA GLY A 442 -27.00 -5.84 0.61
C GLY A 442 -28.40 -5.65 0.03
N MET A 443 -29.39 -6.40 0.53
CA MET A 443 -30.78 -6.28 0.10
C MET A 443 -31.32 -4.89 0.39
N ILE A 444 -31.11 -4.35 1.60
CA ILE A 444 -31.46 -2.97 1.94
C ILE A 444 -30.79 -1.98 0.98
N GLY A 445 -29.49 -2.17 0.69
CA GLY A 445 -28.77 -1.33 -0.26
C GLY A 445 -29.40 -1.33 -1.65
N PHE A 446 -29.68 -2.51 -2.20
CA PHE A 446 -30.31 -2.68 -3.51
C PHE A 446 -31.76 -2.19 -3.54
N GLY A 447 -32.51 -2.36 -2.45
CA GLY A 447 -33.87 -1.82 -2.30
C GLY A 447 -33.90 -0.29 -2.26
N LEU A 448 -32.93 0.35 -1.59
CA LEU A 448 -32.79 1.81 -1.60
C LEU A 448 -32.45 2.35 -2.99
N VAL A 449 -31.56 1.68 -3.73
CA VAL A 449 -31.26 2.04 -5.12
C VAL A 449 -32.48 1.82 -6.02
N GLY A 450 -33.17 0.69 -5.89
CA GLY A 450 -34.35 0.35 -6.70
C GLY A 450 -35.49 1.32 -6.52
N SER A 451 -35.81 1.68 -5.27
CA SER A 451 -36.84 2.67 -4.94
C SER A 451 -36.49 4.07 -5.46
N ALA A 452 -35.22 4.46 -5.42
CA ALA A 452 -34.77 5.72 -6.03
C ALA A 452 -34.94 5.71 -7.56
N VAL A 453 -34.63 4.59 -8.22
CA VAL A 453 -34.82 4.39 -9.67
C VAL A 453 -36.30 4.42 -10.05
N SER A 454 -37.17 3.74 -9.30
CA SER A 454 -38.64 3.79 -9.49
C SER A 454 -39.15 5.22 -9.58
N ARG A 455 -38.65 6.07 -8.68
CA ARG A 455 -39.06 7.46 -8.59
C ARG A 455 -38.52 8.32 -9.73
N SER A 456 -37.32 8.04 -10.22
CA SER A 456 -36.77 8.70 -11.41
C SER A 456 -37.46 8.29 -12.71
N LEU A 457 -37.98 7.06 -12.78
CA LEU A 457 -38.68 6.51 -13.95
C LEU A 457 -40.19 6.80 -13.95
N SER A 458 -40.76 7.18 -12.81
CA SER A 458 -42.14 7.61 -12.73
C SER A 458 -42.32 8.88 -13.56
N PRO A 459 -43.09 8.83 -14.67
CA PRO A 459 -43.30 10.01 -15.50
C PRO A 459 -43.93 11.07 -14.63
N LEU A 460 -43.31 12.25 -14.58
CA LEU A 460 -43.76 13.45 -13.88
C LEU A 460 -45.29 13.53 -13.90
N GLN A 461 -45.92 13.07 -12.81
CA GLN A 461 -47.35 13.16 -12.61
C GLN A 461 -47.66 14.66 -12.66
N LYS A 462 -48.49 15.07 -13.63
CA LYS A 462 -48.74 16.45 -14.06
C LYS A 462 -49.28 17.39 -12.97
N ASP A 463 -49.50 16.92 -11.75
CA ASP A 463 -50.07 17.69 -10.65
C ASP A 463 -49.00 17.99 -9.58
N ALA A 464 -48.23 19.05 -9.83
CA ALA A 464 -47.11 19.50 -9.00
C ALA A 464 -47.49 20.03 -7.59
N SER A 465 -48.78 20.04 -7.21
CA SER A 465 -49.25 20.70 -5.98
C SER A 465 -49.42 19.78 -4.76
N ILE A 466 -49.49 18.45 -4.91
CA ILE A 466 -49.79 17.53 -3.78
C ILE A 466 -48.56 16.70 -3.33
N VAL A 467 -47.47 16.67 -4.10
CA VAL A 467 -46.31 15.77 -3.86
C VAL A 467 -45.23 16.39 -2.93
N SER A 468 -45.50 17.51 -2.25
CA SER A 468 -44.44 18.31 -1.61
C SER A 468 -43.95 17.85 -0.22
N SER A 469 -44.60 16.90 0.47
CA SER A 469 -44.15 16.48 1.82
C SER A 469 -44.02 14.97 2.07
N ARG A 470 -44.70 14.09 1.32
CA ARG A 470 -44.55 12.62 1.47
C ARG A 470 -43.32 12.04 0.77
N GLY A 471 -42.65 12.81 -0.08
CA GLY A 471 -41.81 12.28 -1.14
C GLY A 471 -40.64 11.37 -0.73
N THR A 472 -39.84 11.67 0.30
CA THR A 472 -38.50 11.04 0.46
C THR A 472 -38.43 9.94 1.50
N PHE A 473 -39.23 10.03 2.56
CA PHE A 473 -39.36 8.95 3.52
C PHE A 473 -40.01 7.71 2.87
N ASP A 474 -40.93 7.92 1.93
CA ASP A 474 -41.55 6.86 1.15
C ASP A 474 -40.52 6.04 0.35
N VAL A 475 -39.50 6.67 -0.22
CA VAL A 475 -38.43 5.95 -0.95
C VAL A 475 -37.66 5.02 -0.02
N MET A 476 -37.24 5.52 1.15
CA MET A 476 -36.54 4.70 2.14
C MET A 476 -37.42 3.59 2.69
N LEU A 477 -38.69 3.90 3.00
CA LEU A 477 -39.64 2.94 3.55
C LEU A 477 -39.97 1.85 2.53
N VAL A 478 -40.19 2.20 1.26
CA VAL A 478 -40.43 1.23 0.17
C VAL A 478 -39.18 0.38 -0.07
N GLY A 479 -38.00 0.97 -0.16
CA GLY A 479 -36.75 0.23 -0.37
C GLY A 479 -36.45 -0.77 0.75
N VAL A 480 -36.58 -0.34 2.02
CA VAL A 480 -36.35 -1.19 3.19
C VAL A 480 -37.45 -2.25 3.34
N SER A 481 -38.72 -1.88 3.18
CA SER A 481 -39.83 -2.83 3.31
C SER A 481 -39.82 -3.91 2.23
N ALA A 482 -39.55 -3.55 0.97
CA ALA A 482 -39.38 -4.52 -0.12
C ALA A 482 -38.24 -5.51 0.20
N SER A 483 -37.12 -5.01 0.72
CA SER A 483 -35.98 -5.83 1.11
C SER A 483 -36.33 -6.82 2.22
N ILE A 484 -37.04 -6.37 3.26
CA ILE A 484 -37.47 -7.21 4.38
C ILE A 484 -38.49 -8.26 3.91
N ILE A 485 -39.48 -7.86 3.11
CA ILE A 485 -40.52 -8.78 2.62
C ILE A 485 -39.88 -9.87 1.76
N ILE A 486 -38.98 -9.51 0.85
CA ILE A 486 -38.29 -10.49 -0.02
C ILE A 486 -37.37 -11.39 0.81
N PHE A 487 -36.72 -10.85 1.84
CA PHE A 487 -35.90 -11.63 2.75
C PHE A 487 -36.72 -12.62 3.57
N LEU A 488 -37.86 -12.21 4.12
CA LEU A 488 -38.77 -13.10 4.84
C LEU A 488 -39.42 -14.12 3.91
N ALA A 489 -39.75 -13.74 2.68
CA ALA A 489 -40.28 -14.65 1.67
C ALA A 489 -39.24 -15.69 1.25
N SER A 490 -37.96 -15.32 1.15
CA SER A 490 -36.90 -16.27 0.82
C SER A 490 -36.57 -17.21 1.98
N GLN A 491 -36.59 -16.72 3.23
CA GLN A 491 -36.32 -17.56 4.40
C GLN A 491 -37.51 -18.45 4.80
N GLY A 492 -38.74 -17.93 4.73
CA GLY A 492 -39.95 -18.66 5.14
C GLY A 492 -40.71 -19.36 4.01
N GLY A 493 -40.69 -18.79 2.80
CA GLY A 493 -41.43 -19.32 1.65
C GLY A 493 -40.68 -20.41 0.88
N LEU A 494 -39.36 -20.26 0.68
CA LEU A 494 -38.55 -21.30 0.03
C LEU A 494 -38.31 -22.50 0.96
N ALA A 495 -38.33 -22.31 2.28
CA ALA A 495 -38.19 -23.41 3.25
C ALA A 495 -39.30 -24.48 3.13
N ILE A 496 -40.45 -24.14 2.55
CA ILE A 496 -41.55 -25.09 2.31
C ILE A 496 -41.32 -25.92 1.04
N PHE A 497 -40.56 -25.40 0.07
CA PHE A 497 -40.32 -26.06 -1.23
C PHE A 497 -38.91 -26.65 -1.39
N ALA A 498 -37.94 -26.22 -0.57
CA ALA A 498 -36.57 -26.70 -0.60
C ALA A 498 -36.34 -27.67 0.57
N SER A 499 -36.40 -28.98 0.30
CA SER A 499 -36.07 -30.04 1.26
C SER A 499 -34.54 -30.28 1.39
N GLY A 500 -33.73 -29.22 1.35
CA GLY A 500 -32.28 -29.27 1.50
C GLY A 500 -31.70 -27.93 1.94
N GLU A 501 -30.58 -27.97 2.68
CA GLU A 501 -29.82 -26.83 3.23
C GLU A 501 -29.17 -25.93 2.16
N THR A 502 -29.85 -25.64 1.05
CA THR A 502 -29.34 -24.73 0.04
C THR A 502 -29.60 -23.30 0.50
N GLN A 503 -28.59 -22.67 1.09
CA GLN A 503 -28.62 -21.21 1.33
C GLN A 503 -28.92 -20.49 0.00
N PRO A 504 -29.89 -19.57 -0.04
CA PRO A 504 -30.28 -18.91 -1.28
C PRO A 504 -29.13 -18.06 -1.82
N ASN A 505 -28.91 -18.10 -3.14
CA ASN A 505 -27.87 -17.30 -3.79
C ASN A 505 -28.14 -15.81 -3.56
N GLY A 506 -27.28 -15.16 -2.77
CA GLY A 506 -27.40 -13.76 -2.40
C GLY A 506 -27.52 -12.77 -3.56
N TYR A 507 -26.87 -13.06 -4.69
CA TYR A 507 -26.96 -12.19 -5.88
C TYR A 507 -28.37 -12.18 -6.49
N ILE A 508 -29.08 -13.31 -6.42
CA ILE A 508 -30.47 -13.40 -6.86
C ILE A 508 -31.38 -12.61 -5.93
N LEU A 509 -31.14 -12.68 -4.61
CA LEU A 509 -31.90 -11.91 -3.62
C LEU A 509 -31.67 -10.40 -3.76
N PHE A 510 -30.45 -9.98 -4.09
CA PHE A 510 -30.13 -8.58 -4.39
C PHE A 510 -30.87 -8.07 -5.62
N LEU A 511 -30.88 -8.86 -6.69
CA LEU A 511 -31.64 -8.53 -7.90
C LEU A 511 -33.15 -8.47 -7.61
N ALA A 512 -33.68 -9.43 -6.85
CA ALA A 512 -35.08 -9.44 -6.45
C ALA A 512 -35.43 -8.19 -5.61
N ALA A 513 -34.58 -7.81 -4.65
CA ALA A 513 -34.76 -6.60 -3.84
C ALA A 513 -34.75 -5.34 -4.72
N LEU A 514 -33.83 -5.25 -5.69
CA LEU A 514 -33.76 -4.15 -6.64
C LEU A 514 -35.04 -4.06 -7.49
N LEU A 515 -35.46 -5.17 -8.11
CA LEU A 515 -36.63 -5.22 -8.98
C LEU A 515 -37.92 -5.00 -8.20
N GLY A 516 -38.05 -5.60 -7.01
CA GLY A 516 -39.20 -5.42 -6.13
C GLY A 516 -39.34 -3.98 -5.67
N ALA A 517 -38.24 -3.28 -5.37
CA ALA A 517 -38.28 -1.86 -5.03
C ALA A 517 -38.47 -0.95 -6.25
N ALA A 518 -37.95 -1.33 -7.43
CA ALA A 518 -38.04 -0.54 -8.66
C ALA A 518 -39.41 -0.61 -9.35
N TYR A 519 -40.09 -1.76 -9.26
CA TYR A 519 -41.35 -2.01 -9.95
C TYR A 519 -42.52 -2.36 -9.01
N GLY A 520 -42.28 -2.38 -7.70
CA GLY A 520 -43.26 -2.79 -6.69
C GLY A 520 -44.61 -2.11 -6.85
N ASP A 521 -44.63 -0.80 -7.06
CA ASP A 521 -45.88 -0.03 -7.20
C ASP A 521 -46.71 -0.51 -8.41
N ARG A 522 -46.08 -0.72 -9.56
CA ARG A 522 -46.77 -1.20 -10.78
C ARG A 522 -47.27 -2.63 -10.63
N VAL A 523 -46.50 -3.48 -9.97
CA VAL A 523 -46.87 -4.87 -9.71
C VAL A 523 -48.05 -4.93 -8.75
N TRP A 524 -48.04 -4.11 -7.69
CA TRP A 524 -49.15 -4.02 -6.74
C TRP A 524 -50.41 -3.43 -7.36
N GLU A 525 -50.29 -2.42 -8.22
CA GLU A 525 -51.43 -1.88 -8.97
C GLU A 525 -52.04 -2.94 -9.88
N ALA A 526 -51.22 -3.63 -10.68
CA ALA A 526 -51.69 -4.71 -11.55
C ALA A 526 -52.30 -5.88 -10.77
N ALA A 527 -51.71 -6.26 -9.63
CA ALA A 527 -52.25 -7.30 -8.76
C ALA A 527 -53.59 -6.89 -8.12
N ARG A 528 -53.70 -5.63 -7.67
CA ARG A 528 -54.92 -5.05 -7.11
C ARG A 528 -56.04 -5.01 -8.15
N GLU A 529 -55.74 -4.56 -9.36
CA GLU A 529 -56.70 -4.53 -10.48
C GLU A 529 -57.22 -5.94 -10.79
N ARG A 530 -56.31 -6.92 -10.96
CA ARG A 530 -56.70 -8.32 -11.21
C ARG A 530 -57.52 -8.94 -10.08
N PHE A 531 -57.17 -8.63 -8.83
CA PHE A 531 -57.92 -9.11 -7.67
C PHE A 531 -59.35 -8.54 -7.65
N PHE A 532 -59.51 -7.24 -7.95
CA PHE A 532 -60.84 -6.63 -8.04
C PHE A 532 -61.62 -7.07 -9.29
N GLU A 533 -60.96 -7.37 -10.40
CA GLU A 533 -61.60 -8.00 -11.57
C GLU A 533 -62.13 -9.40 -11.25
N GLN A 534 -61.36 -10.21 -10.51
CA GLN A 534 -61.80 -11.53 -10.06
C GLN A 534 -62.98 -11.44 -9.09
N LEU A 535 -62.97 -10.49 -8.16
CA LEU A 535 -64.10 -10.26 -7.25
C LEU A 535 -65.35 -9.80 -8.00
N LYS A 536 -65.22 -8.90 -8.98
CA LYS A 536 -66.35 -8.45 -9.82
C LYS A 536 -66.89 -9.54 -10.75
N GLY A 537 -66.04 -10.46 -11.20
CA GLY A 537 -66.43 -11.58 -12.05
C GLY A 537 -67.24 -12.67 -11.33
N GLN A 538 -67.28 -12.66 -9.99
CA GLN A 538 -67.99 -13.68 -9.21
C GLN A 538 -69.45 -13.30 -8.87
N ASP A 539 -69.82 -12.03 -9.01
CA ASP A 539 -71.18 -11.52 -8.78
C ASP A 539 -72.11 -11.64 -10.00
N SER A 540 -71.62 -12.09 -11.15
CA SER A 540 -72.40 -12.25 -12.39
C SER A 540 -72.64 -13.72 -12.75
N THR A 541 -73.08 -14.52 -11.78
CA THR A 541 -73.77 -15.79 -12.12
C THR A 541 -75.24 -15.47 -12.40
N PRO A 542 -75.74 -15.56 -13.65
CA PRO A 542 -77.13 -15.27 -13.94
C PRO A 542 -78.01 -16.37 -13.33
N ARG A 543 -78.72 -16.03 -12.25
CA ARG A 543 -79.72 -16.89 -11.60
C ARG A 543 -81.09 -16.84 -12.30
N ASP A 544 -81.12 -16.65 -13.62
CA ASP A 544 -82.36 -16.52 -14.41
C ASP A 544 -82.30 -17.38 -15.69
N LYS A 545 -82.26 -18.70 -15.54
CA LYS A 545 -82.76 -19.66 -16.55
C LYS A 545 -83.27 -20.92 -15.87
N ALA A 546 -84.31 -20.77 -15.05
CA ALA A 546 -85.08 -21.89 -14.53
C ALA A 546 -86.54 -21.46 -14.28
N ASP A 547 -87.19 -20.85 -15.28
CA ASP A 547 -88.66 -20.72 -15.30
C ASP A 547 -89.16 -20.22 -16.68
N SER A 548 -89.05 -21.05 -17.72
CA SER A 548 -89.85 -20.90 -18.95
C SER A 548 -89.84 -22.19 -19.80
N SER A 549 -90.25 -23.31 -19.21
CA SER A 549 -90.63 -24.50 -19.97
C SER A 549 -91.79 -25.23 -19.29
N LYS A 550 -92.97 -24.60 -19.30
CA LYS A 550 -94.24 -25.28 -19.03
C LYS A 550 -95.44 -24.41 -19.44
N LYS A 551 -95.88 -24.56 -20.69
CA LYS A 551 -97.30 -24.54 -21.14
C LYS A 551 -97.38 -24.38 -22.65
N ALA A 552 -97.65 -25.48 -23.34
CA ALA A 552 -98.39 -25.50 -24.60
C ALA A 552 -98.76 -26.96 -24.89
N ASP A 553 -99.79 -27.46 -24.21
CA ASP A 553 -100.59 -28.57 -24.71
C ASP A 553 -102.02 -28.32 -24.21
N ASP A 554 -102.90 -28.00 -25.16
CA ASP A 554 -104.36 -28.14 -25.14
C ASP A 554 -104.95 -27.25 -26.25
N SER A 555 -105.12 -27.84 -27.44
CA SER A 555 -106.13 -27.43 -28.40
C SER A 555 -107.28 -28.43 -28.34
N PRO A 556 -108.54 -27.97 -28.25
CA PRO A 556 -109.66 -28.72 -28.77
C PRO A 556 -110.03 -28.24 -30.19
N GLU A 557 -110.45 -29.22 -30.98
CA GLU A 557 -111.33 -29.18 -32.16
C GLU A 557 -112.43 -28.07 -32.06
N ALA A 558 -113.10 -27.55 -33.09
CA ALA A 558 -113.39 -28.01 -34.45
C ALA A 558 -114.12 -26.89 -35.23
N GLN A 559 -114.15 -27.07 -36.56
CA GLN A 559 -115.25 -26.80 -37.52
C GLN A 559 -115.58 -25.36 -37.98
N GLY A 560 -115.66 -25.24 -39.31
CA GLY A 560 -116.17 -24.10 -40.08
C GLY A 560 -115.60 -24.08 -41.49
#